data_AF-A0A936MGX0-F1
#
_entry.id   AF-A0A936MGX0-F1
#
_cell.length_a   1.000
_cell.length_b   1.000
_cell.length_c   1.000
_cell.angle_alpha   90.00
_cell.angle_beta   90.00
_cell.angle_gamma   90.00
#
_symmetry.space_group_name_H-M   'P 1'
#
loop_
_entity.id
_entity.type
_entity.pdbx_description
1 polymer ?
#
loop_
_entity_poly.entity_id
_entity_poly.type
_entity_poly.pdbx_seq_one_letter_code
_entity_poly.pdbx_strand_id
1 'polypeptide(L)'
;MEMPMADTSADAYLPKSTYTVSRVAADPKTAGLEAVHTSIKTTLRERDDLEEQAQKKAALLDADDEACDDIVEEFELHLLGAVKKNRDNLKYKRYFADGLRAVTAAESREEEPKIVADILESMAEDENDPEIGAVVTQWKSKLAAARAKVIAMVESLGNDGKGHCVHQRQEAARADGNVARGIQETRRRAPHGLCFQSEARRAVLQTLSEESKSLQASNARRASRIALKLHKAVSGALSGALDVHNRVEQGFGASVDVHNSRERSLCVVVTL
;
A
#
# COMPACT_ATOMS: atom_id res chain seq x y z
N MET A 1 33.99 24.22 20.47
CA MET A 1 33.32 23.32 19.52
C MET A 1 32.72 24.20 18.43
N GLU A 2 33.11 23.97 17.18
CA GLU A 2 32.63 24.75 16.02
C GLU A 2 31.14 24.47 15.79
N MET A 3 30.35 25.53 15.60
CA MET A 3 28.92 25.40 15.37
C MET A 3 28.65 25.07 13.90
N PRO A 4 27.70 24.17 13.57
CA PRO A 4 27.36 23.85 12.20
C PRO A 4 26.84 25.09 11.45
N MET A 5 27.34 25.29 10.22
CA MET A 5 26.94 26.38 9.33
C MET A 5 25.92 25.92 8.29
N ALA A 6 25.35 26.85 7.53
CA ALA A 6 24.27 26.62 6.55
C ALA A 6 24.57 25.55 5.49
N ASP A 7 25.84 25.22 5.26
CA ASP A 7 26.27 24.24 4.25
C ASP A 7 26.43 22.81 4.81
N THR A 8 26.06 22.59 6.08
CA THR A 8 26.22 21.29 6.77
C THR A 8 25.05 20.36 6.41
N SER A 9 25.34 19.17 5.87
CA SER A 9 24.31 18.20 5.45
C SER A 9 23.51 17.61 6.62
N ALA A 10 22.28 17.18 6.35
CA ALA A 10 21.36 16.64 7.37
C ALA A 10 21.93 15.43 8.13
N ASP A 11 22.73 14.59 7.46
CA ASP A 11 23.39 13.43 8.08
C ASP A 11 24.54 13.83 9.02
N ALA A 12 25.23 14.95 8.74
CA ALA A 12 26.27 15.51 9.60
C ALA A 12 25.71 16.20 10.86
N TYR A 13 24.41 16.50 10.88
CA TYR A 13 23.69 17.08 12.02
C TYR A 13 23.48 16.08 13.18
N LEU A 14 23.71 14.79 12.94
CA LEU A 14 23.34 13.70 13.84
C LEU A 14 24.53 12.83 14.26
N PRO A 15 25.32 13.23 15.28
CA PRO A 15 26.05 12.23 16.06
C PRO A 15 25.43 11.94 17.43
N LYS A 16 24.51 12.78 17.94
CA LYS A 16 23.71 12.56 19.17
C LYS A 16 22.72 13.71 19.33
N SER A 17 21.42 13.43 19.24
CA SER A 17 20.31 14.39 19.45
C SER A 17 20.40 15.08 20.82
N THR A 18 21.03 16.25 20.88
CA THR A 18 21.11 17.06 22.13
C THR A 18 20.03 18.14 22.20
N TYR A 19 19.09 18.16 21.26
CA TYR A 19 17.86 18.96 21.31
C TYR A 19 16.70 18.08 21.78
N THR A 20 16.67 17.78 23.07
CA THR A 20 15.45 17.34 23.73
C THR A 20 14.48 18.52 23.81
N VAL A 21 13.16 18.26 23.80
CA VAL A 21 12.12 19.30 23.92
C VAL A 21 12.40 20.23 25.13
N SER A 22 12.95 19.65 26.21
CA SER A 22 13.38 20.34 27.41
C SER A 22 14.50 21.38 27.21
N ARG A 23 15.41 21.20 26.23
CA ARG A 23 16.47 22.17 25.93
C ARG A 23 15.98 23.31 25.05
N VAL A 24 15.08 23.03 24.11
CA VAL A 24 14.42 24.04 23.26
C VAL A 24 13.53 24.96 24.10
N ALA A 25 12.89 24.43 25.15
CA ALA A 25 12.09 25.22 26.09
C ALA A 25 12.92 26.02 27.10
N ALA A 26 14.15 25.59 27.39
CA ALA A 26 15.02 26.25 28.37
C ALA A 26 15.82 27.43 27.81
N ASP A 27 15.96 27.55 26.47
CA ASP A 27 16.67 28.66 25.84
C ASP A 27 15.68 29.78 25.46
N PRO A 28 15.79 30.99 26.06
CA PRO A 28 14.90 32.10 25.77
C PRO A 28 14.98 32.59 24.31
N LYS A 29 16.01 32.23 23.55
CA LYS A 29 16.14 32.54 22.12
C LYS A 29 15.34 31.61 21.21
N THR A 30 14.92 30.45 21.71
CA THR A 30 14.11 29.46 20.96
C THR A 30 12.64 29.42 21.39
N ALA A 31 12.21 30.37 22.23
CA ALA A 31 10.83 30.52 22.68
C ALA A 31 9.86 30.64 21.48
N GLY A 32 9.02 29.62 21.30
CA GLY A 32 8.06 29.49 20.19
C GLY A 32 8.42 28.44 19.12
N LEU A 33 9.61 27.86 19.14
CA LEU A 33 10.02 26.78 18.23
C LEU A 33 9.65 25.37 18.73
N GLU A 34 9.11 25.28 19.95
CA GLU A 34 8.70 24.02 20.59
C GLU A 34 7.63 23.30 19.77
N ALA A 35 6.64 24.03 19.26
CA ALA A 35 5.57 23.49 18.42
C ALA A 35 6.09 22.99 17.06
N VAL A 36 7.10 23.65 16.51
CA VAL A 36 7.75 23.24 15.26
C VAL A 36 8.56 21.96 15.50
N HIS A 37 9.29 21.88 16.61
CA HIS A 37 10.07 20.71 16.95
C HIS A 37 9.20 19.47 17.26
N THR A 38 8.05 19.64 17.93
CA THR A 38 7.08 18.54 18.12
C THR A 38 6.44 18.12 16.79
N SER A 39 6.13 19.08 15.91
CA SER A 39 5.64 18.79 14.55
C SER A 39 6.68 18.01 13.74
N ILE A 40 7.95 18.41 13.75
CA ILE A 40 9.02 17.69 13.03
C ILE A 40 9.19 16.27 13.59
N LYS A 41 9.14 16.10 14.92
CA LYS A 41 9.22 14.77 15.54
C LYS A 41 8.05 13.87 15.21
N THR A 42 6.85 14.42 15.10
CA THR A 42 5.66 13.65 14.72
C THR A 42 5.74 13.25 13.24
N THR A 43 6.10 14.16 12.34
CA THR A 43 6.28 13.83 10.92
C THR A 43 7.41 12.83 10.67
N LEU A 44 8.51 12.89 11.45
CA LEU A 44 9.59 11.91 11.34
C LEU A 44 9.13 10.51 11.76
N ARG A 45 8.35 10.41 12.85
CA ARG A 45 7.76 9.13 13.27
C ARG A 45 6.79 8.60 12.21
N GLU A 46 5.92 9.44 11.67
CA GLU A 46 4.99 9.03 10.60
C GLU A 46 5.74 8.55 9.35
N ARG A 47 6.85 9.20 8.99
CA ARG A 47 7.71 8.73 7.90
C ARG A 47 8.31 7.36 8.21
N ASP A 48 8.90 7.21 9.39
CA ASP A 48 9.55 5.95 9.80
C ASP A 48 8.52 4.80 9.87
N ASP A 49 7.30 5.07 10.36
CA ASP A 49 6.19 4.10 10.38
C ASP A 49 5.77 3.69 8.96
N LEU A 50 5.74 4.64 8.01
CA LEU A 50 5.43 4.36 6.60
C LEU A 50 6.55 3.57 5.91
N GLU A 51 7.81 3.88 6.21
CA GLU A 51 8.97 3.12 5.73
C GLU A 51 8.94 1.69 6.27
N GLU A 52 8.65 1.49 7.55
CA GLU A 52 8.50 0.15 8.15
C GLU A 52 7.33 -0.62 7.50
N GLN A 53 6.19 0.04 7.24
CA GLN A 53 5.08 -0.59 6.53
C GLN A 53 5.43 -0.96 5.08
N ALA A 54 6.18 -0.11 4.38
CA ALA A 54 6.65 -0.40 3.03
C ALA A 54 7.60 -1.60 3.01
N GLN A 55 8.54 -1.66 3.96
CA GLN A 55 9.45 -2.80 4.12
C GLN A 55 8.71 -4.10 4.45
N LYS A 56 7.72 -4.06 5.36
CA LYS A 56 6.90 -5.24 5.67
C LYS A 56 6.16 -5.78 4.46
N LYS A 57 5.57 -4.90 3.65
CA LYS A 57 4.84 -5.33 2.44
C LYS A 57 5.78 -5.84 1.35
N ALA A 58 6.96 -5.25 1.20
CA ALA A 58 7.99 -5.76 0.30
C ALA A 58 8.43 -7.17 0.71
N ALA A 59 8.75 -7.38 1.99
CA ALA A 59 9.16 -8.69 2.49
C ALA A 59 8.06 -9.77 2.32
N LEU A 60 6.79 -9.41 2.49
CA LEU A 60 5.69 -10.33 2.24
C LEU A 60 5.53 -10.66 0.75
N LEU A 61 5.77 -9.70 -0.14
CA LEU A 61 5.77 -9.97 -1.59
C LEU A 61 6.91 -10.91 -1.96
N ASP A 62 8.12 -10.64 -1.47
CA ASP A 62 9.29 -11.49 -1.73
C ASP A 62 9.06 -12.93 -1.23
N ALA A 63 8.36 -13.10 -0.10
CA ALA A 63 8.00 -14.42 0.42
C ALA A 63 6.91 -15.15 -0.41
N ASP A 64 5.91 -14.42 -0.91
CA ASP A 64 4.89 -15.00 -1.79
C ASP A 64 5.45 -15.36 -3.17
N ASP A 65 6.46 -14.60 -3.63
CA ASP A 65 7.23 -14.83 -4.86
C ASP A 65 8.07 -16.11 -4.74
N GLU A 66 8.89 -16.22 -3.70
CA GLU A 66 9.67 -17.44 -3.40
C GLU A 66 8.77 -18.68 -3.26
N ALA A 67 7.59 -18.53 -2.64
CA ALA A 67 6.63 -19.62 -2.55
C ALA A 67 6.00 -20.00 -3.90
N CYS A 68 5.91 -19.07 -4.86
CA CYS A 68 5.46 -19.35 -6.22
C CYS A 68 6.53 -20.13 -6.98
N ASP A 69 7.78 -19.69 -6.90
CA ASP A 69 8.95 -20.36 -7.46
C ASP A 69 9.05 -21.81 -6.96
N ASP A 70 8.98 -22.03 -5.65
CA ASP A 70 9.01 -23.38 -5.04
C ASP A 70 7.95 -24.31 -5.66
N ILE A 71 6.73 -23.81 -5.89
CA ILE A 71 5.64 -24.60 -6.47
C ILE A 71 5.91 -24.90 -7.96
N VAL A 72 6.49 -23.95 -8.70
CA VAL A 72 6.90 -24.16 -10.10
C VAL A 72 8.01 -25.20 -10.18
N GLU A 73 9.01 -25.14 -9.29
CA GLU A 73 10.11 -26.11 -9.22
C GLU A 73 9.60 -27.51 -8.85
N GLU A 74 8.70 -27.62 -7.86
CA GLU A 74 8.09 -28.90 -7.50
C GLU A 74 7.27 -29.49 -8.66
N PHE A 75 6.50 -28.65 -9.37
CA PHE A 75 5.77 -29.08 -10.55
C PHE A 75 6.70 -29.60 -11.65
N GLU A 76 7.81 -28.90 -11.93
CA GLU A 76 8.83 -29.32 -12.90
C GLU A 76 9.40 -30.69 -12.56
N LEU A 77 9.72 -30.91 -11.29
CA LEU A 77 10.29 -32.16 -10.81
C LEU A 77 9.32 -33.34 -10.98
N HIS A 78 8.04 -33.13 -10.66
CA HIS A 78 7.00 -34.14 -10.87
C HIS A 78 6.73 -34.41 -12.36
N LEU A 79 6.73 -33.37 -13.18
CA LEU A 79 6.59 -33.48 -14.63
C LEU A 79 7.76 -34.27 -15.23
N LEU A 80 9.00 -33.96 -14.83
CA LEU A 80 10.18 -34.73 -15.21
C LEU A 80 10.07 -36.19 -14.80
N GLY A 81 9.56 -36.47 -13.59
CA GLY A 81 9.27 -37.83 -13.14
C GLY A 81 8.35 -38.58 -14.13
N ALA A 82 7.26 -37.93 -14.56
CA ALA A 82 6.30 -38.48 -15.51
C ALA A 82 6.91 -38.69 -16.91
N VAL A 83 7.74 -37.77 -17.39
CA VAL A 83 8.40 -37.87 -18.71
C VAL A 83 9.73 -38.64 -18.69
N LYS A 84 9.97 -39.48 -17.67
CA LYS A 84 11.19 -40.30 -17.53
C LYS A 84 12.49 -39.47 -17.54
N LYS A 85 12.44 -38.28 -16.96
CA LYS A 85 13.53 -37.31 -16.86
C LYS A 85 14.03 -36.78 -18.21
N ASN A 86 13.22 -36.91 -19.26
CA ASN A 86 13.59 -36.41 -20.59
C ASN A 86 13.14 -34.95 -20.79
N ARG A 87 14.07 -34.01 -20.66
CA ARG A 87 13.85 -32.57 -20.91
C ARG A 87 13.57 -32.24 -22.38
N ASP A 88 13.89 -33.15 -23.30
CA ASP A 88 13.58 -32.99 -24.73
C ASP A 88 12.21 -33.52 -25.12
N ASN A 89 11.46 -34.11 -24.17
CA ASN A 89 10.10 -34.55 -24.42
C ASN A 89 9.21 -33.35 -24.78
N LEU A 90 8.42 -33.48 -25.85
CA LEU A 90 7.49 -32.45 -26.33
C LEU A 90 6.53 -32.00 -25.21
N LYS A 91 6.09 -32.93 -24.36
CA LYS A 91 5.22 -32.63 -23.22
C LYS A 91 5.91 -31.75 -22.18
N TYR A 92 7.20 -31.97 -21.92
CA TYR A 92 7.97 -31.13 -21.01
C TYR A 92 8.20 -29.72 -21.60
N LYS A 93 8.64 -29.67 -22.86
CA LYS A 93 8.91 -28.40 -23.57
C LYS A 93 7.68 -27.53 -23.77
N ARG A 94 6.48 -28.12 -23.72
CA ARG A 94 5.22 -27.37 -23.76
C ARG A 94 5.10 -26.39 -22.58
N TYR A 95 5.51 -26.81 -21.38
CA TYR A 95 5.44 -25.99 -20.17
C TYR A 95 6.71 -25.19 -19.95
N PHE A 96 7.87 -25.76 -20.27
CA PHE A 96 9.18 -25.17 -20.03
C PHE A 96 9.98 -25.08 -21.33
N ALA A 97 9.52 -24.25 -22.26
CA ALA A 97 10.15 -24.11 -23.58
C ALA A 97 11.62 -23.67 -23.50
N ASP A 98 11.89 -22.66 -22.66
CA ASP A 98 13.22 -22.13 -22.39
C ASP A 98 13.85 -22.71 -21.10
N GLY A 99 13.18 -23.70 -20.50
CA GLY A 99 13.57 -24.35 -19.26
C GLY A 99 13.09 -23.63 -17.98
N LEU A 100 13.20 -24.32 -16.85
CA LEU A 100 12.75 -23.84 -15.53
C LEU A 100 13.31 -22.46 -15.15
N ARG A 101 14.60 -22.25 -15.42
CA ARG A 101 15.29 -21.00 -15.07
C ARG A 101 14.71 -19.77 -15.77
N ALA A 102 14.08 -19.95 -16.94
CA ALA A 102 13.42 -18.83 -17.62
C ALA A 102 12.16 -18.37 -16.87
N VAL A 103 11.52 -19.27 -16.11
CA VAL A 103 10.35 -18.94 -15.29
C VAL A 103 10.79 -18.30 -13.98
N THR A 104 11.71 -18.94 -13.25
CA THR A 104 12.14 -18.49 -11.91
C THR A 104 13.09 -17.29 -11.89
N ALA A 105 13.66 -16.91 -13.05
CA ALA A 105 14.47 -15.70 -13.17
C ALA A 105 13.73 -14.55 -13.86
N ALA A 106 12.46 -14.76 -14.24
CA ALA A 106 11.64 -13.71 -14.83
C ALA A 106 11.29 -12.64 -13.80
N GLU A 107 10.92 -11.44 -14.25
CA GLU A 107 10.48 -10.40 -13.32
C GLU A 107 9.16 -10.82 -12.65
N SER A 108 9.19 -11.05 -11.34
CA SER A 108 8.08 -11.63 -10.56
C SER A 108 6.78 -10.83 -10.57
N ARG A 109 6.86 -9.54 -10.90
CA ARG A 109 5.71 -8.64 -10.90
C ARG A 109 5.00 -8.54 -12.24
N GLU A 110 5.70 -8.82 -13.33
CA GLU A 110 5.20 -8.55 -14.68
C GLU A 110 5.29 -9.73 -15.63
N GLU A 111 6.38 -10.50 -15.59
CA GLU A 111 6.68 -11.53 -16.57
C GLU A 111 6.29 -12.91 -16.03
N GLU A 112 6.74 -13.26 -14.83
CA GLU A 112 6.46 -14.57 -14.21
C GLU A 112 4.95 -14.86 -14.09
N PRO A 113 4.07 -13.92 -13.65
CA PRO A 113 2.63 -14.21 -13.57
C PRO A 113 1.97 -14.43 -14.92
N LYS A 114 2.59 -13.96 -16.02
CA LYS A 114 2.13 -14.23 -17.39
C LYS A 114 2.59 -15.62 -17.83
N ILE A 115 3.86 -15.95 -17.61
CA ILE A 115 4.41 -17.27 -17.91
C ILE A 115 3.63 -18.36 -17.17
N VAL A 116 3.37 -18.16 -15.87
CA VAL A 116 2.55 -19.10 -15.07
C VAL A 116 1.11 -19.16 -15.57
N ALA A 117 0.56 -18.08 -16.12
CA ALA A 117 -0.76 -18.12 -16.76
C ALA A 117 -0.77 -19.00 -18.02
N ASP A 118 0.25 -18.89 -18.86
CA ASP A 118 0.40 -19.70 -20.09
C ASP A 118 0.60 -21.19 -19.76
N ILE A 119 1.34 -21.48 -18.68
CA ILE A 119 1.48 -22.84 -18.12
C ILE A 119 0.11 -23.38 -17.69
N LEU A 120 -0.68 -22.59 -16.96
CA LEU A 120 -2.01 -22.98 -16.48
C LEU A 120 -3.01 -23.21 -17.63
N GLU A 121 -2.89 -22.46 -18.73
CA GLU A 121 -3.69 -22.68 -19.94
C GLU A 121 -3.31 -24.01 -20.61
N SER A 122 -2.00 -24.25 -20.79
CA SER A 122 -1.49 -25.52 -21.33
C SER A 122 -1.91 -26.72 -20.48
N MET A 123 -1.95 -26.55 -19.16
CA MET A 123 -2.42 -27.58 -18.22
C MET A 123 -3.88 -27.96 -18.46
N ALA A 124 -4.75 -27.02 -18.84
CA ALA A 124 -6.16 -27.32 -19.07
C ALA A 124 -6.39 -28.27 -20.26
N GLU A 125 -5.49 -28.25 -21.25
CA GLU A 125 -5.57 -29.13 -22.41
C GLU A 125 -5.07 -30.54 -22.11
N ASP A 126 -4.14 -30.68 -21.17
CA ASP A 126 -3.44 -31.93 -20.88
C ASP A 126 -4.01 -32.71 -19.68
N GLU A 127 -5.12 -32.25 -19.07
CA GLU A 127 -5.75 -32.91 -17.91
C GLU A 127 -6.11 -34.38 -18.20
N ASN A 128 -6.46 -34.68 -19.45
CA ASN A 128 -6.86 -36.01 -19.90
C ASN A 128 -5.69 -36.84 -20.47
N ASP A 129 -4.47 -36.34 -20.44
CA ASP A 129 -3.30 -37.06 -20.95
C ASP A 129 -2.96 -38.25 -20.04
N PRO A 130 -2.80 -39.47 -20.58
CA PRO A 130 -2.56 -40.67 -19.78
C PRO A 130 -1.19 -40.70 -19.08
N GLU A 131 -0.21 -39.92 -19.55
CA GLU A 131 1.14 -39.89 -18.98
C GLU A 131 1.32 -38.77 -17.95
N ILE A 132 0.73 -37.59 -18.20
CA ILE A 132 0.96 -36.39 -17.38
C ILE A 132 -0.30 -35.84 -16.68
N GLY A 133 -1.51 -36.28 -17.08
CA GLY A 133 -2.77 -35.69 -16.62
C GLY A 133 -2.96 -35.74 -15.10
N ALA A 134 -2.50 -36.81 -14.44
CA ALA A 134 -2.53 -36.92 -12.98
C ALA A 134 -1.67 -35.84 -12.29
N VAL A 135 -0.48 -35.58 -12.82
CA VAL A 135 0.42 -34.52 -12.32
C VAL A 135 -0.23 -33.16 -12.58
N VAL A 136 -0.68 -32.92 -13.81
CA VAL A 136 -1.30 -31.66 -14.20
C VAL A 136 -2.50 -31.31 -13.31
N THR A 137 -3.41 -32.26 -13.08
CA THR A 137 -4.61 -32.06 -12.25
C THR A 137 -4.25 -31.74 -10.80
N GLN A 138 -3.22 -32.39 -10.25
CA GLN A 138 -2.77 -32.15 -8.87
C GLN A 138 -2.16 -30.76 -8.70
N TRP A 139 -1.36 -30.30 -9.66
CA TRP A 139 -0.56 -29.08 -9.53
C TRP A 139 -1.25 -27.82 -10.04
N LYS A 140 -2.22 -27.95 -10.96
CA LYS A 140 -2.99 -26.81 -11.50
C LYS A 140 -3.61 -25.94 -10.41
N SER A 141 -4.24 -26.54 -9.41
CA SER A 141 -4.88 -25.79 -8.31
C SER A 141 -3.87 -25.05 -7.43
N LYS A 142 -2.71 -25.65 -7.17
CA LYS A 142 -1.62 -25.05 -6.38
C LYS A 142 -1.01 -23.85 -7.09
N LEU A 143 -0.65 -24.01 -8.36
CA LEU A 143 -0.09 -22.93 -9.20
C LEU A 143 -1.08 -21.78 -9.37
N ALA A 144 -2.36 -22.07 -9.60
CA ALA A 144 -3.39 -21.05 -9.69
C ALA A 144 -3.54 -20.25 -8.39
N ALA A 145 -3.48 -20.92 -7.23
CA ALA A 145 -3.54 -20.27 -5.93
C ALA A 145 -2.30 -19.42 -5.63
N ALA A 146 -1.10 -19.91 -5.96
CA ALA A 146 0.16 -19.17 -5.78
C ALA A 146 0.18 -17.89 -6.63
N ARG A 147 -0.11 -18.01 -7.93
CA ARG A 147 -0.25 -16.87 -8.84
C ARG A 147 -1.28 -15.85 -8.35
N ALA A 148 -2.42 -16.31 -7.84
CA ALA A 148 -3.46 -15.42 -7.34
C ALA A 148 -3.00 -14.61 -6.10
N LYS A 149 -2.17 -15.19 -5.23
CA LYS A 149 -1.59 -14.48 -4.08
C LYS A 149 -0.63 -13.38 -4.54
N VAL A 150 0.29 -13.70 -5.44
CA VAL A 150 1.26 -12.72 -5.98
C VAL A 150 0.52 -11.56 -6.63
N ILE A 151 -0.48 -11.82 -7.47
CA ILE A 151 -1.30 -10.76 -8.11
C ILE A 151 -2.03 -9.92 -7.06
N ALA A 152 -2.71 -10.54 -6.10
CA ALA A 152 -3.42 -9.81 -5.05
C ALA A 152 -2.48 -8.92 -4.23
N MET A 153 -1.25 -9.39 -3.98
CA MET A 153 -0.25 -8.64 -3.25
C MET A 153 0.29 -7.45 -4.05
N VAL A 154 0.56 -7.64 -5.34
CA VAL A 154 0.94 -6.56 -6.26
C VAL A 154 -0.16 -5.49 -6.35
N GLU A 155 -1.43 -5.91 -6.44
CA GLU A 155 -2.57 -4.99 -6.43
C GLU A 155 -2.69 -4.21 -5.11
N SER A 156 -2.41 -4.86 -3.97
CA SER A 156 -2.41 -4.21 -2.66
C SER A 156 -1.35 -3.09 -2.59
N LEU A 157 -0.15 -3.36 -3.13
CA LEU A 157 0.95 -2.39 -3.20
C LEU A 157 0.65 -1.21 -4.15
N GLY A 158 0.02 -1.49 -5.29
CA GLY A 158 -0.35 -0.48 -6.28
C GLY A 158 -1.38 0.54 -5.79
N ASN A 159 -2.26 0.14 -4.87
CA ASN A 159 -3.28 1.00 -4.27
C ASN A 159 -2.72 1.93 -3.18
N ASP A 160 -1.63 1.55 -2.53
CA ASP A 160 -1.01 2.35 -1.47
C ASP A 160 -0.03 3.41 -2.02
N GLY A 161 0.59 3.16 -3.18
CA GLY A 161 1.64 4.00 -3.76
C GLY A 161 1.17 5.25 -4.54
N LYS A 162 -0.04 5.26 -5.12
CA LYS A 162 -0.48 6.36 -6.01
C LYS A 162 -1.01 7.60 -5.29
N GLY A 163 -1.21 7.55 -3.97
CA GLY A 163 -1.85 8.63 -3.22
C GLY A 163 -0.95 9.49 -2.31
N HIS A 164 0.17 8.93 -1.81
CA HIS A 164 0.90 9.56 -0.68
C HIS A 164 2.30 10.07 -1.03
N CYS A 165 3.10 9.32 -1.78
CA CYS A 165 4.51 9.67 -1.97
C CYS A 165 4.76 10.88 -2.88
N VAL A 166 3.99 11.02 -3.98
CA VAL A 166 4.25 12.11 -4.96
C VAL A 166 3.72 13.46 -4.47
N HIS A 167 2.61 13.47 -3.74
CA HIS A 167 2.07 14.71 -3.19
C HIS A 167 2.88 15.23 -2.00
N GLN A 168 3.37 14.36 -1.09
CA GLN A 168 4.20 14.82 0.03
C GLN A 168 5.57 15.33 -0.43
N ARG A 169 6.21 14.72 -1.43
CA ARG A 169 7.51 15.20 -1.94
C ARG A 169 7.37 16.52 -2.71
N GLN A 170 6.28 16.72 -3.45
CA GLN A 170 6.01 18.00 -4.12
C GLN A 170 5.55 19.10 -3.16
N GLU A 171 4.81 18.76 -2.09
CA GLU A 171 4.38 19.74 -1.08
C GLU A 171 5.53 20.16 -0.16
N ALA A 172 6.40 19.24 0.24
CA ALA A 172 7.62 19.57 1.00
C ALA A 172 8.58 20.45 0.18
N ALA A 173 8.84 20.10 -1.09
CA ALA A 173 9.69 20.91 -1.97
C ALA A 173 9.09 22.30 -2.28
N ARG A 174 7.76 22.43 -2.29
CA ARG A 174 7.08 23.74 -2.44
C ARG A 174 7.13 24.58 -1.17
N ALA A 175 7.03 23.95 0.01
CA ALA A 175 7.18 24.62 1.29
C ALA A 175 8.61 25.19 1.45
N ASP A 176 9.64 24.38 1.16
CA ASP A 176 11.04 24.81 1.23
C ASP A 176 11.35 25.94 0.24
N GLY A 177 10.80 25.87 -0.98
CA GLY A 177 10.95 26.92 -1.98
C GLY A 177 10.28 28.25 -1.61
N ASN A 178 9.11 28.21 -0.97
CA ASN A 178 8.39 29.41 -0.52
C ASN A 178 9.07 30.05 0.69
N VAL A 179 9.58 29.25 1.64
CA VAL A 179 10.34 29.74 2.79
C VAL A 179 11.64 30.40 2.33
N ALA A 180 12.40 29.77 1.42
CA ALA A 180 13.64 30.33 0.88
C ALA A 180 13.40 31.64 0.11
N ARG A 181 12.31 31.73 -0.66
CA ARG A 181 11.93 32.92 -1.43
C ARG A 181 11.48 34.08 -0.51
N GLY A 182 10.72 33.79 0.55
CA GLY A 182 10.33 34.77 1.57
C GLY A 182 11.52 35.38 2.34
N ILE A 183 12.55 34.57 2.63
CA ILE A 183 13.79 35.02 3.30
C ILE A 183 14.66 35.88 2.36
N GLN A 184 14.72 35.55 1.07
CA GLN A 184 15.46 36.38 0.10
C GLN A 184 14.76 37.73 -0.16
N GLU A 185 13.44 37.75 -0.19
CA GLU A 185 12.66 38.96 -0.50
C GLU A 185 12.63 39.96 0.67
N THR A 186 12.66 39.45 1.91
CA THR A 186 12.86 40.27 3.12
C THR A 186 14.27 40.86 3.23
N ARG A 187 15.30 40.19 2.68
CA ARG A 187 16.68 40.73 2.62
C ARG A 187 16.88 41.84 1.58
N ARG A 188 16.11 41.84 0.48
CA ARG A 188 16.27 42.83 -0.60
C ARG A 188 15.61 44.19 -0.33
N ARG A 189 14.73 44.31 0.67
CA ARG A 189 13.84 45.48 0.82
C ARG A 189 14.15 46.47 1.95
N ALA A 190 15.21 46.33 2.76
CA ALA A 190 15.40 47.29 3.85
C ALA A 190 16.85 47.62 4.23
N PRO A 191 17.26 48.90 4.13
CA PRO A 191 18.31 49.48 4.95
C PRO A 191 17.71 50.07 6.24
N HIS A 192 18.40 49.87 7.37
CA HIS A 192 18.21 50.45 8.72
C HIS A 192 17.14 49.84 9.65
N GLY A 193 17.60 48.91 10.51
CA GLY A 193 17.79 49.16 11.95
C GLY A 193 16.58 49.40 12.87
N LEU A 194 16.22 48.35 13.62
CA LEU A 194 15.65 48.34 14.99
C LEU A 194 14.12 48.33 15.20
N CYS A 195 13.26 48.60 14.21
CA CYS A 195 11.82 48.28 14.32
C CYS A 195 11.45 46.87 13.78
N PHE A 196 12.44 46.14 13.26
CA PHE A 196 12.23 45.01 12.34
C PHE A 196 11.83 43.68 12.98
N GLN A 197 12.14 43.45 14.27
CA GLN A 197 11.87 42.14 14.88
C GLN A 197 10.39 41.89 15.15
N SER A 198 9.59 42.93 15.40
CA SER A 198 8.15 42.78 15.62
C SER A 198 7.38 42.58 14.32
N GLU A 199 7.75 43.30 13.25
CA GLU A 199 7.08 43.21 11.94
C GLU A 199 7.46 41.93 11.18
N ALA A 200 8.74 41.54 11.18
CA ALA A 200 9.16 40.27 10.58
C ALA A 200 8.52 39.08 11.32
N ARG A 201 8.42 39.14 12.66
CA ARG A 201 7.74 38.11 13.45
C ARG A 201 6.23 38.10 13.20
N ARG A 202 5.59 39.25 13.02
CA ARG A 202 4.16 39.35 12.67
C ARG A 202 3.88 38.81 11.27
N ALA A 203 4.77 39.06 10.31
CA ALA A 203 4.68 38.51 8.95
C ALA A 203 4.84 36.98 8.94
N VAL A 204 5.82 36.43 9.67
CA VAL A 204 6.00 34.97 9.80
C VAL A 204 4.81 34.32 10.50
N LEU A 205 4.24 34.95 11.53
CA LEU A 205 3.04 34.44 12.19
C LEU A 205 1.79 34.49 11.29
N GLN A 206 1.70 35.49 10.40
CA GLN A 206 0.63 35.55 9.40
C GLN A 206 0.77 34.44 8.36
N THR A 207 1.97 34.21 7.82
CA THR A 207 2.19 33.12 6.85
C THR A 207 1.91 31.75 7.47
N LEU A 208 2.37 31.52 8.70
CA LEU A 208 2.07 30.27 9.43
C LEU A 208 0.58 30.10 9.72
N SER A 209 -0.14 31.20 9.99
CA SER A 209 -1.60 31.17 10.19
C SER A 209 -2.34 30.84 8.89
N GLU A 210 -1.91 31.38 7.76
CA GLU A 210 -2.50 31.10 6.44
C GLU A 210 -2.22 29.67 5.98
N GLU A 211 -1.00 29.17 6.21
CA GLU A 211 -0.64 27.77 5.95
C GLU A 211 -1.45 26.81 6.84
N SER A 212 -1.65 27.14 8.12
CA SER A 212 -2.51 26.36 9.03
C SER A 212 -3.96 26.28 8.53
N LYS A 213 -4.53 27.41 8.07
CA LYS A 213 -5.89 27.45 7.49
C LYS A 213 -5.97 26.65 6.18
N SER A 214 -4.94 26.73 5.34
CA SER A 214 -4.85 25.97 4.10
C SER A 214 -4.80 24.45 4.36
N LEU A 215 -3.99 24.03 5.33
CA LEU A 215 -3.91 22.63 5.78
C LEU A 215 -5.23 22.14 6.37
N GLN A 216 -5.89 22.94 7.21
CA GLN A 216 -7.22 22.60 7.73
C GLN A 216 -8.26 22.46 6.61
N ALA A 217 -8.25 23.34 5.61
CA ALA A 217 -9.14 23.25 4.47
C ALA A 217 -8.85 22.02 3.59
N SER A 218 -7.58 21.67 3.40
CA SER A 218 -7.15 20.46 2.68
C SER A 218 -7.59 19.18 3.40
N ASN A 219 -7.38 19.13 4.72
CA ASN A 219 -7.81 18.01 5.57
C ASN A 219 -9.33 17.86 5.58
N ALA A 220 -10.09 18.96 5.64
CA ALA A 220 -11.54 18.93 5.53
C ALA A 220 -12.00 18.34 4.18
N ARG A 221 -11.39 18.75 3.06
CA ARG A 221 -11.69 18.20 1.73
C ARG A 221 -11.36 16.71 1.63
N ARG A 222 -10.26 16.29 2.26
CA ARG A 222 -9.82 14.89 2.30
C ARG A 222 -10.80 14.03 3.12
N ALA A 223 -11.22 14.51 4.28
CA ALA A 223 -12.24 13.87 5.10
C ALA A 223 -13.58 13.74 4.35
N SER A 224 -14.03 14.80 3.65
CA SER A 224 -15.25 14.73 2.82
C SER A 224 -15.14 13.70 1.69
N ARG A 225 -13.96 13.55 1.06
CA ARG A 225 -13.75 12.55 0.00
C ARG A 225 -13.79 11.12 0.55
N ILE A 226 -13.22 10.89 1.73
CA ILE A 226 -13.27 9.58 2.41
C ILE A 226 -14.72 9.26 2.79
N ALA A 227 -15.46 10.22 3.37
CA ALA A 227 -16.87 10.05 3.71
C ALA A 227 -17.73 9.70 2.48
N LEU A 228 -17.49 10.34 1.33
CA LEU A 228 -18.17 10.04 0.07
C LEU A 228 -17.88 8.62 -0.45
N LYS A 229 -16.62 8.17 -0.34
CA LYS A 229 -16.23 6.79 -0.71
C LYS A 229 -16.91 5.76 0.18
N LEU A 230 -16.92 6.00 1.49
CA LEU A 230 -17.61 5.13 2.45
C LEU A 230 -19.12 5.10 2.19
N HIS A 231 -19.75 6.25 1.96
CA HIS A 231 -21.17 6.32 1.62
C HIS A 231 -21.50 5.53 0.34
N LYS A 232 -20.64 5.63 -0.69
CA LYS A 232 -20.82 4.87 -1.94
C LYS A 232 -20.64 3.36 -1.73
N ALA A 233 -19.67 2.95 -0.91
CA ALA A 233 -19.47 1.54 -0.57
C ALA A 233 -20.67 0.97 0.21
N VAL A 234 -21.17 1.69 1.21
CA VAL A 234 -22.34 1.29 2.01
C VAL A 234 -23.61 1.24 1.15
N SER A 235 -23.82 2.23 0.27
CA SER A 235 -24.97 2.24 -0.65
C SER A 235 -24.92 1.08 -1.64
N GLY A 236 -23.72 0.74 -2.15
CA GLY A 236 -23.53 -0.43 -3.02
C GLY A 236 -23.82 -1.74 -2.31
N ALA A 237 -23.35 -1.90 -1.07
CA ALA A 237 -23.62 -3.08 -0.26
C ALA A 237 -25.12 -3.25 0.06
N LEU A 238 -25.82 -2.16 0.37
CA LEU A 238 -27.27 -2.17 0.61
C LEU A 238 -28.07 -2.49 -0.65
N SER A 239 -27.67 -1.96 -1.82
CA SER A 239 -28.30 -2.31 -3.10
C SER A 239 -28.12 -3.79 -3.44
N GLY A 240 -26.92 -4.33 -3.21
CA GLY A 240 -26.65 -5.75 -3.42
C GLY A 240 -27.46 -6.65 -2.48
N ALA A 241 -27.62 -6.24 -1.21
CA ALA A 241 -28.44 -6.97 -0.24
C ALA A 241 -29.94 -6.97 -0.62
N LEU A 242 -30.45 -5.86 -1.16
CA LEU A 242 -31.83 -5.75 -1.66
C LEU A 242 -32.07 -6.62 -2.90
N ASP A 243 -31.09 -6.71 -3.82
CA ASP A 243 -31.20 -7.60 -4.99
C ASP A 243 -31.19 -9.08 -4.60
N VAL A 244 -30.42 -9.46 -3.57
CA VAL A 244 -30.45 -10.83 -3.01
C VAL A 244 -31.80 -11.13 -2.38
N HIS A 245 -32.38 -10.18 -1.62
CA HIS A 245 -33.71 -10.35 -1.03
C HIS A 245 -34.81 -10.49 -2.11
N ASN A 246 -34.78 -9.65 -3.16
CA ASN A 246 -35.74 -9.74 -4.26
C ASN A 246 -35.62 -11.03 -5.08
N ARG A 247 -34.40 -11.58 -5.24
CA ARG A 247 -34.20 -12.88 -5.89
C ARG A 247 -34.71 -14.05 -5.05
N VAL A 248 -34.60 -13.97 -3.73
CA VAL A 248 -35.14 -14.99 -2.83
C VAL A 248 -36.68 -15.00 -2.88
N GLU A 249 -37.33 -13.83 -2.95
CA GLU A 249 -38.79 -13.74 -3.09
C GLU A 249 -39.30 -14.19 -4.47
N GLN A 250 -38.53 -14.03 -5.54
CA GLN A 250 -38.93 -14.49 -6.89
C GLN A 250 -38.59 -15.97 -7.16
N GLY A 251 -37.67 -16.57 -6.41
CA GLY A 251 -37.21 -17.95 -6.59
C GLY A 251 -37.96 -19.01 -5.79
N PHE A 252 -38.66 -18.64 -4.73
CA PHE A 252 -39.47 -19.56 -3.92
C PHE A 252 -40.95 -19.25 -4.08
N GLY A 253 -41.58 -19.92 -5.05
CA GLY A 253 -43.03 -20.11 -5.10
C GLY A 253 -43.52 -21.04 -3.97
N ALA A 254 -43.16 -20.74 -2.72
CA ALA A 254 -43.68 -21.39 -1.54
C ALA A 254 -44.61 -20.39 -0.84
N SER A 255 -45.91 -20.63 -1.00
CA SER A 255 -46.97 -19.98 -0.22
C SER A 255 -46.71 -20.24 1.26
N VAL A 256 -46.18 -19.24 1.98
CA VAL A 256 -46.06 -19.29 3.43
C VAL A 256 -47.32 -18.65 4.02
N ASP A 257 -48.25 -19.49 4.46
CA ASP A 257 -49.35 -19.08 5.33
C ASP A 257 -48.78 -18.59 6.66
N VAL A 258 -48.84 -17.27 6.88
CA VAL A 258 -48.42 -16.64 8.13
C VAL A 258 -49.52 -16.85 9.17
N HIS A 259 -49.39 -17.90 9.97
CA HIS A 259 -50.14 -18.02 11.23
C HIS A 259 -49.46 -17.18 12.32
N ASN A 260 -50.09 -16.04 12.59
CA ASN A 260 -49.73 -15.12 13.66
C ASN A 260 -50.05 -15.75 15.02
N SER A 261 -49.07 -16.42 15.62
CA SER A 261 -49.13 -16.79 17.04
C SER A 261 -47.98 -16.12 17.78
N ARG A 262 -48.36 -15.18 18.65
CA ARG A 262 -47.49 -14.59 19.67
C ARG A 262 -46.91 -15.69 20.55
N GLU A 263 -45.70 -15.41 21.01
CA GLU A 263 -44.97 -16.04 22.12
C GLU A 263 -43.97 -17.16 21.77
N ARG A 264 -42.69 -16.76 21.92
CA ARG A 264 -41.52 -17.51 22.43
C ARG A 264 -40.58 -18.23 21.45
N SER A 265 -39.33 -17.76 21.53
CA SER A 265 -38.06 -18.50 21.49
C SER A 265 -37.55 -18.99 20.12
N LEU A 266 -36.44 -18.40 19.67
CA LEU A 266 -35.64 -18.91 18.55
C LEU A 266 -34.42 -19.68 19.09
N CYS A 267 -34.56 -20.99 19.21
CA CYS A 267 -33.44 -21.93 19.06
C CYS A 267 -33.49 -22.46 17.63
N VAL A 268 -32.49 -22.15 16.81
CA VAL A 268 -32.33 -22.73 15.48
C VAL A 268 -31.47 -23.98 15.62
N VAL A 269 -32.09 -25.14 15.44
CA VAL A 269 -31.39 -26.41 15.23
C VAL A 269 -31.40 -26.69 13.72
N VAL A 270 -30.21 -26.71 13.12
CA VAL A 270 -30.01 -27.16 11.74
C VAL A 270 -29.68 -28.64 11.80
N THR A 271 -30.54 -29.49 11.24
CA THR A 271 -30.23 -30.88 10.88
C THR A 271 -30.04 -30.96 9.38
N LEU A 272 -28.92 -31.58 8.99
CA LEU A 272 -28.58 -31.96 7.62
C LEU A 272 -29.52 -33.05 7.08
#